data_AF-A0A9P6L1T1-F1
#
_entry.id   AF-A0A9P6L1T1-F1
#
_cell.length_a   1.000
_cell.length_b   1.000
_cell.length_c   1.000
_cell.angle_alpha   90.00
_cell.angle_beta   90.00
_cell.angle_gamma   90.00
#
_symmetry.space_group_name_H-M   'P 1'
#
loop_
_entity.id
_entity.type
_entity.pdbx_description
1 polymer ?
#
loop_
_entity_poly.entity_id
_entity_poly.type
_entity_poly.pdbx_seq_one_letter_code
_entity_poly.pdbx_strand_id
1 'polypeptide(L)'
;MSTAHRPTWDPAQAKDTKAGSRQFSVRDMAAHTKLKFRQPGQTSVDEIKKRDLRAELLAAEAEARNKKRKAEGKPLLEEDVRRAAAIEAPKEGTPATEDDETNKRRKLLQEALEMDKDDDEDDEEEKNDVDADESDEDSEEEDDTAELLRELEKIKRERAEEKSKQEAQQNAQQAADNEAHIATANPLLNLAAALGQESSGLNTTAPGTFSVKRRWDDDLIFKNQAMSSRKTEGGRFVNDLLRTEFHKKFMTKFIKVCATISGRRWSSLTTSLQ
;
A
#
# COMPACT_ATOMS: atom_id res chain seq x y z
N MET A 1 32.12 36.49 47.70
CA MET A 1 32.03 36.55 46.22
C MET A 1 30.74 37.28 45.87
N SER A 2 30.79 38.46 45.25
CA SER A 2 29.58 39.21 44.86
C SER A 2 28.98 38.59 43.59
N THR A 3 27.71 38.20 43.65
CA THR A 3 27.01 37.45 42.60
C THR A 3 26.25 38.39 41.65
N ALA A 4 26.97 39.14 40.84
CA ALA A 4 26.36 40.08 39.87
C ALA A 4 25.63 39.36 38.72
N HIS A 5 26.08 38.15 38.33
CA HIS A 5 25.36 37.30 37.38
C HIS A 5 24.22 36.56 38.08
N ARG A 6 22.98 36.95 37.79
CA ARG A 6 21.76 36.33 38.33
C ARG A 6 20.81 35.99 37.16
N PRO A 7 20.08 34.87 37.23
CA PRO A 7 19.03 34.57 36.26
C PRO A 7 17.87 35.57 36.40
N THR A 8 17.16 35.80 35.30
CA THR A 8 15.95 36.62 35.28
C THR A 8 14.76 35.72 35.66
N TRP A 9 14.22 35.90 36.86
CA TRP A 9 13.02 35.17 37.31
C TRP A 9 11.73 35.85 36.86
N ASP A 10 11.70 37.19 36.96
CA ASP A 10 10.58 38.00 36.51
C ASP A 10 10.98 38.78 35.25
N PRO A 11 10.30 38.55 34.10
CA PRO A 11 10.58 39.32 32.90
C PRO A 11 10.14 40.79 33.07
N ALA A 12 10.81 41.70 32.36
CA ALA A 12 10.42 43.10 32.37
C ALA A 12 8.99 43.28 31.85
N GLN A 13 8.11 43.85 32.67
CA GLN A 13 6.73 44.15 32.28
C GLN A 13 6.70 45.43 31.45
N ALA A 14 5.99 45.39 30.32
CA ALA A 14 5.81 46.57 29.48
C ALA A 14 5.01 47.64 30.24
N LYS A 15 5.52 48.87 30.24
CA LYS A 15 4.84 50.09 30.68
C LYS A 15 4.82 51.06 29.51
N ASP A 16 3.96 52.08 29.53
CA ASP A 16 3.92 53.13 28.51
C ASP A 16 5.23 53.92 28.51
N THR A 17 6.20 53.41 27.78
CA THR A 17 7.51 54.03 27.64
C THR A 17 7.66 54.38 26.18
N LYS A 18 7.74 55.68 25.89
CA LYS A 18 8.23 56.27 24.64
C LYS A 18 7.20 56.67 23.56
N ALA A 19 5.90 56.73 23.87
CA ALA A 19 4.86 57.20 22.95
C ALA A 19 4.98 58.69 22.51
N GLY A 20 5.87 59.48 23.13
CA GLY A 20 6.04 60.91 22.83
C GLY A 20 7.46 61.35 22.45
N SER A 21 8.41 60.42 22.24
CA SER A 21 9.77 60.80 21.84
C SER A 21 9.86 61.12 20.36
N ARG A 22 10.64 62.14 19.99
CA ARG A 22 10.97 62.48 18.59
C ARG A 22 12.12 61.64 18.00
N GLN A 23 12.57 60.62 18.73
CA GLN A 23 13.60 59.69 18.28
C GLN A 23 12.95 58.53 17.52
N PHE A 24 13.22 58.43 16.22
CA PHE A 24 12.73 57.35 15.36
C PHE A 24 13.90 56.47 14.89
N SER A 25 13.68 55.15 14.84
CA SER A 25 14.62 54.20 14.24
C SER A 25 14.45 54.17 12.72
N VAL A 26 15.48 53.72 12.00
CA VAL A 26 15.39 53.43 10.56
C VAL A 26 14.26 52.42 10.26
N ARG A 27 13.95 51.52 11.21
CA ARG A 27 12.85 50.55 11.10
C ARG A 27 11.46 51.18 11.27
N ASP A 28 11.37 52.35 11.92
CA ASP A 28 10.10 53.07 12.14
C ASP A 28 9.76 53.99 10.97
N MET A 29 10.65 54.08 9.96
CA MET A 29 10.35 54.77 8.72
C MET A 29 9.16 54.12 8.02
N ALA A 30 8.35 54.94 7.36
CA ALA A 30 7.14 54.47 6.69
C ALA A 30 7.45 53.38 5.65
N ALA A 31 7.03 52.15 5.95
CA ALA A 31 7.16 50.98 5.09
C ALA A 31 5.85 50.18 5.11
N HIS A 32 5.52 49.52 3.99
CA HIS A 32 4.29 48.73 3.83
C HIS A 32 3.00 49.49 4.22
N THR A 33 2.90 50.75 3.80
CA THR A 33 1.75 51.64 4.09
C THR A 33 0.42 51.20 3.46
N LYS A 34 0.46 50.22 2.55
CA LYS A 34 -0.72 49.67 1.88
C LYS A 34 -0.95 48.23 2.28
N LEU A 35 -2.06 47.97 2.96
CA LEU A 35 -2.53 46.62 3.27
C LEU A 35 -3.03 45.92 2.00
N LYS A 36 -2.66 44.65 1.84
CA LYS A 36 -3.16 43.81 0.75
C LYS A 36 -4.42 43.09 1.22
N PHE A 37 -5.50 43.21 0.46
CA PHE A 37 -6.74 42.47 0.69
C PHE A 37 -6.83 41.31 -0.30
N ARG A 38 -7.36 40.17 0.17
CA ARG A 38 -7.62 39.00 -0.66
C ARG A 38 -8.61 39.37 -1.76
N GLN A 39 -8.22 39.13 -3.02
CA GLN A 39 -9.11 39.35 -4.16
C GLN A 39 -10.06 38.15 -4.35
N PRO A 40 -11.16 38.32 -5.09
CA PRO A 40 -11.98 37.19 -5.52
C PRO A 40 -11.12 36.16 -6.25
N GLY A 41 -11.23 34.88 -5.88
CA GLY A 41 -10.38 33.78 -6.35
C GLY A 41 -9.12 33.51 -5.52
N GLN A 42 -8.78 34.36 -4.53
CA GLN A 42 -7.66 34.14 -3.59
C GLN A 42 -8.14 33.71 -2.20
N THR A 43 -9.18 32.86 -2.16
CA THR A 43 -9.83 32.42 -0.93
C THR A 43 -10.33 33.59 -0.08
N SER A 44 -11.13 34.45 -0.71
CA SER A 44 -11.82 35.54 0.01
C SER A 44 -12.79 34.96 1.05
N VAL A 45 -13.05 35.72 2.13
CA VAL A 45 -13.91 35.26 3.24
C VAL A 45 -15.31 34.91 2.74
N ASP A 46 -15.83 35.68 1.79
CA ASP A 46 -17.17 35.49 1.24
C ASP A 46 -17.28 34.24 0.36
N GLU A 47 -16.20 33.84 -0.33
CA GLU A 47 -16.21 32.57 -1.05
C GLU A 47 -16.02 31.38 -0.12
N ILE A 48 -15.16 31.50 0.90
CA ILE A 48 -14.96 30.41 1.88
C ILE A 48 -16.29 30.09 2.58
N LYS A 49 -17.08 31.11 2.93
CA LYS A 49 -18.41 30.93 3.55
C LYS A 49 -19.41 30.18 2.66
N LYS A 50 -19.25 30.23 1.33
CA LYS A 50 -20.15 29.58 0.37
C LYS A 50 -19.73 28.16 0.02
N ARG A 51 -18.46 27.78 0.25
CA ARG A 51 -17.93 26.46 -0.08
C ARG A 51 -18.24 25.46 1.03
N ASP A 52 -18.61 24.25 0.64
CA ASP A 52 -18.62 23.11 1.56
C ASP A 52 -17.20 22.54 1.68
N LEU A 53 -16.47 23.05 2.68
CA LEU A 53 -15.09 22.66 2.95
C LEU A 53 -14.95 21.19 3.36
N ARG A 54 -16.01 20.58 3.90
CA ARG A 54 -15.96 19.19 4.35
C ARG A 54 -15.98 18.25 3.15
N ALA A 55 -16.89 18.48 2.20
CA ALA A 55 -16.98 17.70 0.98
C ALA A 55 -15.69 17.81 0.15
N GLU A 56 -15.17 19.04 -0.04
CA GLU A 56 -13.93 19.30 -0.77
C GLU A 56 -12.72 18.59 -0.12
N LEU A 57 -12.62 18.63 1.21
CA LEU A 57 -11.55 17.96 1.95
C LEU A 57 -11.62 16.43 1.76
N LEU A 58 -12.80 15.83 1.86
CA LEU A 58 -12.96 14.39 1.71
C LEU A 58 -12.61 13.92 0.30
N ALA A 59 -13.01 14.68 -0.73
CA ALA A 59 -12.60 14.40 -2.11
C ALA A 59 -11.08 14.49 -2.28
N ALA A 60 -10.45 15.56 -1.76
CA ALA A 60 -9.00 15.74 -1.83
C ALA A 60 -8.23 14.66 -1.05
N GLU A 61 -8.74 14.20 0.08
CA GLU A 61 -8.16 13.09 0.85
C GLU A 61 -8.24 11.76 0.09
N ALA A 62 -9.38 11.48 -0.55
CA ALA A 62 -9.56 10.28 -1.38
C ALA A 62 -8.59 10.29 -2.57
N GLU A 63 -8.46 11.42 -3.27
CA GLU A 63 -7.50 11.59 -4.36
C GLU A 63 -6.05 11.42 -3.90
N ALA A 64 -5.68 12.05 -2.77
CA ALA A 64 -4.34 11.93 -2.21
C ALA A 64 -4.00 10.49 -1.80
N ARG A 65 -4.98 9.79 -1.21
CA ARG A 65 -4.87 8.37 -0.83
C ARG A 65 -4.72 7.47 -2.07
N ASN A 66 -5.50 7.72 -3.11
CA ASN A 66 -5.41 7.02 -4.39
C ASN A 66 -4.05 7.27 -5.08
N LYS A 67 -3.53 8.51 -5.04
CA LYS A 67 -2.20 8.84 -5.57
C LYS A 67 -1.07 8.12 -4.83
N LYS A 68 -1.14 8.04 -3.50
CA LYS A 68 -0.18 7.26 -2.69
C LYS A 68 -0.24 5.77 -3.04
N ARG A 69 -1.46 5.22 -3.13
CA ARG A 69 -1.68 3.80 -3.46
C ARG A 69 -1.18 3.42 -4.85
N LYS A 70 -1.41 4.30 -5.84
CA LYS A 70 -0.87 4.17 -7.20
C LYS A 70 0.67 4.19 -7.20
N ALA A 71 1.29 5.06 -6.42
CA ALA A 71 2.76 5.08 -6.27
C ALA A 71 3.31 3.82 -5.61
N GLU A 72 2.52 3.17 -4.74
CA GLU A 72 2.83 1.87 -4.13
C GLU A 72 2.48 0.66 -5.01
N GLY A 73 1.91 0.86 -6.21
CA GLY A 73 1.55 -0.20 -7.15
C GLY A 73 0.32 -1.04 -6.77
N LYS A 74 -0.48 -0.57 -5.81
CA LYS A 74 -1.72 -1.24 -5.36
C LYS A 74 -2.93 -0.73 -6.18
N PRO A 75 -3.97 -1.55 -6.41
CA PRO A 75 -5.18 -1.13 -7.14
C PRO A 75 -5.90 0.01 -6.43
N LEU A 76 -6.60 0.86 -7.19
CA LEU A 76 -7.38 1.97 -6.64
C LEU A 76 -8.48 1.43 -5.71
N LEU A 77 -8.69 2.03 -4.53
CA LEU A 77 -9.82 1.65 -3.67
C LEU A 77 -11.05 2.40 -4.17
N GLU A 78 -11.94 1.68 -4.85
CA GLU A 78 -13.26 2.18 -5.29
C GLU A 78 -14.20 2.45 -4.11
N GLU A 79 -13.89 1.89 -2.94
CA GLU A 79 -14.59 2.11 -1.67
C GLU A 79 -14.57 3.58 -1.22
N ASP A 80 -13.50 4.32 -1.52
CA ASP A 80 -13.36 5.73 -1.16
C ASP A 80 -14.25 6.61 -2.08
N VAL A 81 -14.51 6.18 -3.31
CA VAL A 81 -15.44 6.84 -4.25
C VAL A 81 -16.90 6.60 -3.84
N ARG A 82 -17.23 5.39 -3.38
CA ARG A 82 -18.57 5.07 -2.86
C ARG A 82 -18.90 5.85 -1.58
N ARG A 83 -17.91 6.05 -0.71
CA ARG A 83 -18.07 6.81 0.54
C ARG A 83 -18.15 8.33 0.30
N ALA A 84 -17.47 8.85 -0.71
CA ALA A 84 -17.63 10.23 -1.18
C ALA A 84 -19.00 10.44 -1.88
N ALA A 85 -19.41 9.50 -2.74
CA ALA A 85 -20.71 9.53 -3.41
C ALA A 85 -21.90 9.39 -2.45
N ALA A 86 -21.74 8.66 -1.34
CA ALA A 86 -22.75 8.57 -0.28
C ALA A 86 -22.94 9.90 0.49
N ILE A 87 -21.99 10.83 0.39
CA ILE A 87 -22.08 12.18 1.00
C ILE A 87 -22.61 13.20 -0.02
N GLU A 88 -22.35 13.01 -1.31
CA GLU A 88 -22.90 13.84 -2.41
C GLU A 88 -24.35 13.48 -2.81
N ALA A 89 -24.93 12.42 -2.25
CA ALA A 89 -26.37 12.19 -2.38
C ALA A 89 -27.12 13.35 -1.69
N PRO A 90 -27.96 14.12 -2.41
CA PRO A 90 -28.66 15.23 -1.81
C PRO A 90 -29.65 14.67 -0.80
N LYS A 91 -29.43 14.93 0.50
CA LYS A 91 -30.51 14.91 1.49
C LYS A 91 -31.41 16.12 1.18
N GLU A 92 -32.22 16.00 0.13
CA GLU A 92 -33.36 16.89 -0.06
C GLU A 92 -34.39 16.58 1.03
N GLY A 93 -34.52 17.51 1.98
CA GLY A 93 -35.80 17.89 2.57
C GLY A 93 -36.52 16.88 3.43
N THR A 94 -36.00 16.52 4.61
CA THR A 94 -36.82 16.26 5.81
C THR A 94 -35.95 16.50 7.07
N PRO A 95 -36.48 17.15 8.13
CA PRO A 95 -35.74 17.30 9.38
C PRO A 95 -35.70 15.93 10.05
N ALA A 96 -34.60 15.20 9.87
CA ALA A 96 -34.35 13.98 10.63
C ALA A 96 -34.23 14.37 12.10
N THR A 97 -35.27 14.08 12.87
CA THR A 97 -35.24 14.13 14.33
C THR A 97 -34.29 13.03 14.81
N GLU A 98 -33.60 13.27 15.92
CA GLU A 98 -32.60 12.37 16.51
C GLU A 98 -33.16 10.94 16.78
N ASP A 99 -34.49 10.78 16.80
CA ASP A 99 -35.20 9.53 16.99
C ASP A 99 -35.05 8.53 15.81
N ASP A 100 -34.90 9.00 14.56
CA ASP A 100 -34.82 8.08 13.41
C ASP A 100 -33.44 7.44 13.26
N GLU A 101 -32.37 8.16 13.63
CA GLU A 101 -31.00 7.62 13.61
C GLU A 101 -30.77 6.66 14.79
N THR A 102 -31.38 6.93 15.94
CA THR A 102 -31.31 6.03 17.11
C THR A 102 -32.09 4.73 16.89
N ASN A 103 -33.27 4.80 16.25
CA ASN A 103 -34.06 3.62 15.88
C ASN A 103 -33.34 2.71 14.86
N LYS A 104 -32.69 3.30 13.85
CA LYS A 104 -31.87 2.53 12.89
C LYS A 104 -30.67 1.87 13.54
N ARG A 105 -30.00 2.57 14.48
CA ARG A 105 -28.86 2.02 15.23
C ARG A 105 -29.27 0.89 16.18
N ARG A 106 -30.46 0.97 16.78
CA ARG A 106 -31.04 -0.10 17.62
C ARG A 106 -31.38 -1.34 16.78
N LYS A 107 -31.95 -1.16 15.59
CA LYS A 107 -32.30 -2.25 14.69
C LYS A 107 -31.07 -3.01 14.19
N LEU A 108 -29.99 -2.29 13.82
CA LEU A 108 -28.72 -2.91 13.42
C LEU A 108 -28.05 -3.69 14.57
N LEU A 109 -28.13 -3.19 15.80
CA LEU A 109 -27.59 -3.88 16.97
C LEU A 109 -28.36 -5.16 17.28
N GLN A 110 -29.68 -5.17 17.06
CA GLN A 110 -30.49 -6.36 17.23
C GLN A 110 -30.19 -7.43 16.17
N GLU A 111 -30.08 -7.03 14.90
CA GLU A 111 -29.71 -7.91 13.79
C GLU A 111 -28.32 -8.53 13.98
N ALA A 112 -27.35 -7.76 14.50
CA ALA A 112 -26.02 -8.27 14.84
C ALA A 112 -26.06 -9.27 16.01
N LEU A 113 -26.98 -9.10 16.96
CA LEU A 113 -27.13 -9.99 18.12
C LEU A 113 -27.86 -11.28 17.76
N GLU A 114 -28.79 -11.22 16.80
CA GLU A 114 -29.44 -12.41 16.21
C GLU A 114 -28.44 -13.23 15.39
N MET A 115 -27.56 -12.58 14.61
CA MET A 115 -26.50 -13.28 13.86
C MET A 115 -25.42 -13.93 14.76
N ASP A 116 -25.15 -13.35 15.94
CA ASP A 116 -24.15 -13.86 16.90
C ASP A 116 -24.71 -14.98 17.80
N LYS A 117 -26.03 -15.20 17.78
CA LYS A 117 -26.71 -16.20 18.63
C LYS A 117 -26.90 -17.57 17.95
N ASP A 118 -26.59 -17.67 16.66
CA ASP A 118 -26.70 -18.90 15.86
C ASP A 118 -25.38 -19.72 15.77
N ASP A 119 -24.34 -19.40 16.55
CA ASP A 119 -23.03 -20.09 16.50
C ASP A 119 -22.66 -20.88 17.79
N ASP A 120 -23.61 -21.16 18.68
CA ASP A 120 -23.39 -22.00 19.88
C ASP A 120 -24.61 -22.90 20.18
N GLU A 121 -24.82 -23.96 19.39
CA GLU A 121 -25.54 -25.18 19.82
C GLU A 121 -25.16 -26.36 18.89
N ASP A 122 -24.40 -27.33 19.43
CA ASP A 122 -23.94 -28.56 18.77
C ASP A 122 -24.78 -29.76 19.25
N ASP A 123 -25.16 -30.61 18.29
CA ASP A 123 -25.77 -31.96 18.37
C ASP A 123 -27.14 -32.19 19.07
N GLU A 124 -28.19 -32.48 18.27
CA GLU A 124 -29.08 -33.65 18.43
C GLU A 124 -30.04 -33.82 17.21
N GLU A 125 -30.03 -35.01 16.58
CA GLU A 125 -30.93 -35.43 15.48
C GLU A 125 -32.36 -35.70 15.97
N GLU A 126 -33.42 -35.23 15.29
CA GLU A 126 -34.59 -36.07 14.94
C GLU A 126 -35.54 -35.42 13.91
N LYS A 127 -36.20 -36.30 13.14
CA LYS A 127 -37.14 -36.06 12.04
C LYS A 127 -38.54 -35.61 12.49
N ASN A 128 -39.35 -35.23 11.48
CA ASN A 128 -40.82 -35.08 11.43
C ASN A 128 -41.32 -33.68 11.82
N ASP A 129 -42.24 -33.00 11.13
CA ASP A 129 -43.11 -33.28 9.97
C ASP A 129 -43.82 -31.94 9.66
N VAL A 130 -44.46 -31.84 8.49
CA VAL A 130 -45.47 -30.83 8.11
C VAL A 130 -44.98 -29.42 7.74
N ASP A 131 -44.85 -29.16 6.44
CA ASP A 131 -45.17 -27.84 5.86
C ASP A 131 -46.20 -28.05 4.74
N ALA A 132 -47.45 -27.82 5.13
CA ALA A 132 -48.61 -27.46 4.33
C ALA A 132 -49.02 -26.08 4.90
N ASP A 133 -49.35 -25.05 4.14
CA ASP A 133 -50.13 -25.01 2.92
C ASP A 133 -50.00 -23.58 2.33
N GLU A 134 -49.70 -23.53 1.03
CA GLU A 134 -50.19 -22.67 -0.06
C GLU A 134 -50.43 -21.14 0.04
N SER A 135 -49.93 -20.44 -1.00
CA SER A 135 -50.78 -19.85 -2.05
C SER A 135 -49.90 -19.24 -3.16
N ASP A 136 -49.88 -19.87 -4.34
CA ASP A 136 -49.47 -19.22 -5.61
C ASP A 136 -50.60 -19.43 -6.62
N GLU A 137 -51.34 -18.35 -6.89
CA GLU A 137 -52.39 -18.28 -7.89
C GLU A 137 -51.76 -17.98 -9.24
N ASP A 138 -51.79 -18.91 -10.20
CA ASP A 138 -52.10 -18.54 -11.58
C ASP A 138 -52.61 -19.73 -12.41
N SER A 139 -53.94 -19.71 -12.57
CA SER A 139 -54.78 -20.03 -13.72
C SER A 139 -54.32 -21.08 -14.75
N GLU A 140 -55.12 -22.14 -14.83
CA GLU A 140 -55.15 -23.16 -15.87
C GLU A 140 -55.47 -22.58 -17.26
N GLU A 141 -54.54 -22.65 -18.21
CA GLU A 141 -54.86 -22.88 -19.64
C GLU A 141 -53.61 -23.36 -20.42
N GLU A 142 -53.77 -24.48 -21.14
CA GLU A 142 -52.95 -25.03 -22.25
C GLU A 142 -51.72 -25.92 -21.91
N ASP A 143 -52.01 -27.23 -21.80
CA ASP A 143 -51.17 -28.43 -21.60
C ASP A 143 -50.00 -28.62 -22.62
N ASP A 144 -49.86 -27.75 -23.64
CA ASP A 144 -48.87 -27.89 -24.72
C ASP A 144 -47.52 -27.17 -24.42
N THR A 145 -47.45 -26.26 -23.45
CA THR A 145 -46.24 -25.43 -23.18
C THR A 145 -45.27 -26.06 -22.17
N ALA A 146 -45.77 -26.90 -21.27
CA ALA A 146 -44.98 -27.56 -20.21
C ALA A 146 -44.11 -28.72 -20.75
N GLU A 147 -44.59 -29.46 -21.75
CA GLU A 147 -43.80 -30.50 -22.41
C GLU A 147 -42.57 -29.90 -23.14
N LEU A 148 -42.73 -28.71 -23.72
CA LEU A 148 -41.69 -28.02 -24.50
C LEU A 148 -40.53 -27.49 -23.63
N LEU A 149 -40.81 -27.05 -22.39
CA LEU A 149 -39.77 -26.66 -21.42
C LEU A 149 -38.96 -27.86 -20.92
N ARG A 150 -39.62 -28.99 -20.68
CA ARG A 150 -38.95 -30.25 -20.30
C ARG A 150 -38.07 -30.79 -21.43
N GLU A 151 -38.49 -30.60 -22.69
CA GLU A 151 -37.69 -30.94 -23.85
C GLU A 151 -36.48 -29.99 -24.03
N LEU A 152 -36.64 -28.69 -23.76
CA LEU A 152 -35.53 -27.74 -23.75
C LEU A 152 -34.51 -28.00 -22.62
N GLU A 153 -34.95 -28.42 -21.44
CA GLU A 153 -34.06 -28.84 -20.35
C GLU A 153 -33.29 -30.11 -20.70
N LYS A 154 -33.95 -31.07 -21.38
CA LYS A 154 -33.29 -32.26 -21.90
C LYS A 154 -32.25 -31.92 -22.96
N ILE A 155 -32.55 -31.01 -23.89
CA ILE A 155 -31.61 -30.52 -24.92
C ILE A 155 -30.47 -29.73 -24.28
N LYS A 156 -30.72 -28.90 -23.26
CA LYS A 156 -29.67 -28.16 -22.54
C LYS A 156 -28.75 -29.11 -21.77
N ARG A 157 -29.29 -30.14 -21.13
CA ARG A 157 -28.52 -31.16 -20.42
C ARG A 157 -27.66 -31.99 -21.38
N GLU A 158 -28.23 -32.40 -22.51
CA GLU A 158 -27.50 -33.12 -23.56
C GLU A 158 -26.38 -32.26 -24.18
N ARG A 159 -26.68 -30.99 -24.51
CA ARG A 159 -25.67 -30.01 -24.96
C ARG A 159 -24.59 -29.74 -23.91
N ALA A 160 -24.93 -29.69 -22.62
CA ALA A 160 -23.96 -29.48 -21.56
C ALA A 160 -23.03 -30.69 -21.41
N GLU A 161 -23.53 -31.91 -21.57
CA GLU A 161 -22.73 -33.13 -21.53
C GLU A 161 -21.84 -33.29 -22.78
N GLU A 162 -22.35 -32.93 -23.96
CA GLU A 162 -21.53 -32.94 -25.18
C GLU A 162 -20.45 -31.86 -25.15
N LYS A 163 -20.79 -30.65 -24.65
CA LYS A 163 -19.84 -29.57 -24.46
C LYS A 163 -18.78 -29.91 -23.41
N SER A 164 -19.13 -30.56 -22.30
CA SER A 164 -18.15 -30.98 -21.30
C SER A 164 -17.20 -32.06 -21.84
N LYS A 165 -17.71 -32.99 -22.68
CA LYS A 165 -16.87 -33.97 -23.38
C LYS A 165 -15.93 -33.30 -24.39
N GLN A 166 -16.41 -32.32 -25.16
CA GLN A 166 -15.57 -31.56 -26.10
C GLN A 166 -14.52 -30.71 -25.38
N GLU A 167 -14.87 -30.04 -24.28
CA GLU A 167 -13.92 -29.26 -23.47
C GLU A 167 -12.85 -30.15 -22.84
N ALA A 168 -13.22 -31.34 -22.36
CA ALA A 168 -12.25 -32.32 -21.85
C ALA A 168 -11.27 -32.80 -22.94
N GLN A 169 -11.78 -33.07 -24.15
CA GLN A 169 -10.93 -33.46 -25.29
C GLN A 169 -10.00 -32.32 -25.73
N GLN A 170 -10.50 -31.08 -25.81
CA GLN A 170 -9.68 -29.92 -26.16
C GLN A 170 -8.62 -29.64 -25.10
N ASN A 171 -8.95 -29.75 -23.81
CA ASN A 171 -7.99 -29.57 -22.73
C ASN A 171 -6.90 -30.67 -22.75
N ALA A 172 -7.27 -31.92 -23.08
CA ALA A 172 -6.30 -33.01 -23.24
C ALA A 172 -5.35 -32.77 -24.44
N GLN A 173 -5.87 -32.27 -25.57
CA GLN A 173 -5.05 -31.91 -26.73
C GLN A 173 -4.11 -30.75 -26.41
N GLN A 174 -4.62 -29.69 -25.77
CA GLN A 174 -3.79 -28.55 -25.35
C GLN A 174 -2.72 -28.96 -24.34
N ALA A 175 -3.01 -29.90 -23.42
CA ALA A 175 -2.02 -30.45 -22.51
C ALA A 175 -0.91 -31.21 -23.24
N ALA A 176 -1.26 -32.05 -24.23
CA ALA A 176 -0.30 -32.78 -25.04
C ALA A 176 0.59 -31.84 -25.89
N ASP A 177 0.00 -30.81 -26.49
CA ASP A 177 0.74 -29.80 -27.26
C ASP A 177 1.67 -28.98 -26.36
N ASN A 178 1.21 -28.61 -25.16
CA ASN A 178 2.03 -27.93 -24.17
C ASN A 178 3.21 -28.80 -23.72
N GLU A 179 3.00 -30.10 -23.50
CA GLU A 179 4.07 -31.03 -23.12
C GLU A 179 5.10 -31.19 -24.26
N ALA A 180 4.64 -31.33 -25.50
CA ALA A 180 5.52 -31.39 -26.68
C ALA A 180 6.33 -30.09 -26.87
N HIS A 181 5.70 -28.93 -26.63
CA HIS A 181 6.38 -27.65 -26.68
C HIS A 181 7.39 -27.48 -25.54
N ILE A 182 7.05 -27.86 -24.30
CA ILE A 182 8.00 -27.82 -23.16
C ILE A 182 9.22 -28.71 -23.42
N ALA A 183 9.01 -29.90 -24.00
CA ALA A 183 10.09 -30.82 -24.33
C ALA A 183 11.02 -30.28 -25.45
N THR A 184 10.47 -29.56 -26.42
CA THR A 184 11.22 -29.06 -27.60
C THR A 184 11.75 -27.64 -27.45
N ALA A 185 11.11 -26.80 -26.62
CA ALA A 185 11.44 -25.40 -26.44
C ALA A 185 12.68 -25.16 -25.57
N ASN A 186 13.29 -26.19 -24.98
CA ASN A 186 14.57 -26.06 -24.28
C ASN A 186 15.75 -26.21 -25.26
N PRO A 187 16.35 -25.11 -25.73
CA PRO A 187 17.45 -25.18 -26.69
C PRO A 187 18.71 -25.84 -26.12
N LEU A 188 18.86 -25.93 -24.79
CA LEU A 188 20.01 -26.58 -24.15
C LEU A 188 19.94 -28.11 -24.19
N LEU A 189 18.75 -28.70 -24.41
CA LEU A 189 18.59 -30.15 -24.55
C LEU A 189 18.69 -30.59 -26.02
N ASN A 190 18.25 -29.76 -26.96
CA ASN A 190 18.27 -30.06 -28.40
C ASN A 190 19.39 -29.35 -29.19
N LEU A 191 20.48 -28.95 -28.53
CA LEU A 191 21.65 -28.27 -29.14
C LEU A 191 22.19 -28.99 -30.39
N ALA A 192 22.15 -30.32 -30.42
CA ALA A 192 22.62 -31.13 -31.55
C ALA A 192 21.75 -30.96 -32.82
N ALA A 193 20.45 -30.68 -32.67
CA ALA A 193 19.55 -30.51 -33.81
C ALA A 193 19.54 -29.08 -34.36
N ALA A 194 19.76 -28.07 -33.51
CA ALA A 194 19.66 -26.65 -33.90
C ALA A 194 20.92 -26.08 -34.57
N LEU A 195 22.11 -26.62 -34.26
CA LEU A 195 23.38 -26.05 -34.74
C LEU A 195 23.97 -26.73 -35.98
N GLY A 196 23.37 -27.84 -36.48
CA GLY A 196 23.77 -28.49 -37.74
C GLY A 196 25.25 -28.85 -37.87
N GLN A 197 26.00 -28.85 -36.75
CA GLN A 197 27.44 -28.96 -36.74
C GLN A 197 27.83 -30.39 -36.36
N GLU A 198 28.04 -31.20 -37.39
CA GLU A 198 28.69 -32.51 -37.27
C GLU A 198 30.17 -32.28 -36.94
N SER A 199 30.51 -32.05 -35.66
CA SER A 199 31.91 -32.00 -35.25
C SER A 199 32.13 -32.50 -33.83
N SER A 200 32.70 -33.70 -33.78
CA SER A 200 33.72 -34.13 -32.82
C SER A 200 33.37 -34.03 -31.33
N GLY A 201 32.87 -35.14 -30.79
CA GLY A 201 33.46 -35.70 -29.58
C GLY A 201 33.09 -35.09 -28.23
N LEU A 202 31.91 -34.47 -28.07
CA LEU A 202 31.35 -34.18 -26.74
C LEU A 202 30.04 -34.95 -26.52
N ASN A 203 30.18 -36.22 -26.10
CA ASN A 203 29.07 -36.98 -25.52
C ASN A 203 28.75 -36.39 -24.14
N THR A 204 27.60 -35.73 -24.00
CA THR A 204 27.06 -35.27 -22.71
C THR A 204 26.38 -36.40 -21.91
N THR A 205 26.43 -37.65 -22.40
CA THR A 205 25.92 -38.85 -21.72
C THR A 205 26.92 -39.49 -20.75
N ALA A 206 28.11 -38.90 -20.58
CA ALA A 206 29.10 -39.35 -19.61
C ALA A 206 29.12 -38.40 -18.40
N PRO A 207 28.85 -38.87 -17.16
CA PRO A 207 28.97 -38.04 -15.97
C PRO A 207 30.47 -37.76 -15.71
N GLY A 208 31.00 -36.63 -16.20
CA GLY A 208 32.36 -36.22 -15.81
C GLY A 208 33.11 -35.14 -16.59
N THR A 209 32.62 -34.61 -17.72
CA THR A 209 33.49 -33.77 -18.59
C THR A 209 33.19 -32.26 -18.60
N PHE A 210 32.62 -31.71 -17.52
CA PHE A 210 32.56 -30.26 -17.30
C PHE A 210 33.47 -29.87 -16.14
N SER A 211 34.78 -29.81 -16.38
CA SER A 211 35.73 -29.30 -15.40
C SER A 211 35.58 -27.78 -15.30
N VAL A 212 34.77 -27.32 -14.35
CA VAL A 212 34.64 -25.90 -14.01
C VAL A 212 36.02 -25.38 -13.58
N LYS A 213 36.61 -24.53 -14.41
CA LYS A 213 37.90 -23.88 -14.12
C LYS A 213 37.74 -23.10 -12.81
N ARG A 214 38.58 -23.39 -11.81
CA ARG A 214 38.60 -22.69 -10.50
C ARG A 214 38.52 -21.18 -10.76
N ARG A 215 37.44 -20.57 -10.29
CA ARG A 215 37.23 -19.13 -10.42
C ARG A 215 38.18 -18.44 -9.46
N TRP A 216 38.70 -17.26 -9.82
CA TRP A 216 39.56 -16.48 -8.95
C TRP A 216 38.91 -16.15 -7.59
N ASP A 217 37.57 -16.09 -7.57
CA ASP A 217 36.73 -15.90 -6.38
C ASP A 217 36.60 -17.13 -5.48
N ASP A 218 37.02 -18.31 -5.94
CA ASP A 218 36.76 -19.56 -5.22
C ASP A 218 37.67 -19.75 -4.00
N ASP A 219 38.84 -19.11 -4.01
CA ASP A 219 39.80 -19.06 -2.89
C ASP A 219 39.47 -17.97 -1.86
N LEU A 220 38.42 -17.17 -2.10
CA LEU A 220 38.01 -16.13 -1.17
C LEU A 220 37.25 -16.75 0.00
N ILE A 221 37.79 -16.52 1.20
CA ILE A 221 37.22 -16.99 2.48
C ILE A 221 35.88 -16.32 2.83
N PHE A 222 35.52 -15.22 2.15
CA PHE A 222 34.26 -14.50 2.35
C PHE A 222 33.53 -14.34 1.03
N LYS A 223 32.33 -14.93 0.94
CA LYS A 223 31.47 -14.87 -0.25
C LYS A 223 30.20 -14.09 0.11
N ASN A 224 29.78 -13.15 -0.75
CA ASN A 224 28.43 -12.57 -0.75
C ASN A 224 27.93 -11.94 0.58
N GLN A 225 28.79 -11.24 1.32
CA GLN A 225 28.46 -10.67 2.64
C GLN A 225 27.34 -9.62 2.64
N ALA A 226 27.12 -8.92 1.52
CA ALA A 226 26.18 -7.79 1.44
C ALA A 226 24.90 -8.10 0.65
N MET A 227 24.60 -9.37 0.32
CA MET A 227 23.45 -9.73 -0.51
C MET A 227 22.10 -9.26 0.06
N SER A 228 22.00 -9.11 1.39
CA SER A 228 20.77 -8.66 2.06
C SER A 228 20.85 -7.26 2.67
N SER A 229 21.90 -6.47 2.40
CA SER A 229 21.95 -5.08 2.88
C SER A 229 21.04 -4.17 2.03
N ARG A 230 19.72 -4.41 2.09
CA ARG A 230 18.74 -3.46 1.58
C ARG A 230 18.80 -2.22 2.46
N LYS A 231 19.24 -1.11 1.86
CA LYS A 231 19.50 0.18 2.50
C LYS A 231 18.28 0.66 3.30
N THR A 232 18.31 0.48 4.61
CA THR A 232 17.21 0.79 5.55
C THR A 232 17.15 2.27 5.93
N GLU A 233 17.87 3.13 5.19
CA GLU A 233 18.20 4.51 5.55
C GLU A 233 17.25 5.56 4.95
N GLY A 234 16.23 5.13 4.21
CA GLY A 234 15.46 6.02 3.33
C GLY A 234 14.22 6.68 3.92
N GLY A 235 13.71 6.26 5.08
CA GLY A 235 12.34 6.65 5.48
C GLY A 235 12.04 6.79 6.97
N ARG A 236 13.02 6.63 7.87
CA ARG A 236 12.77 6.82 9.31
C ARG A 236 13.02 8.28 9.70
N PHE A 237 11.96 8.98 10.11
CA PHE A 237 12.11 10.23 10.82
C PHE A 237 12.31 9.93 12.31
N VAL A 238 13.30 10.56 12.92
CA VAL A 238 13.59 10.44 14.35
C VAL A 238 13.54 11.84 14.96
N ASN A 239 12.70 12.04 15.98
CA ASN A 239 12.64 13.30 16.72
C ASN A 239 13.80 13.40 17.73
N ASP A 240 15.03 13.39 17.23
CA ASP A 240 16.26 13.52 18.01
C ASP A 240 17.37 14.11 17.14
N LEU A 241 17.85 15.31 17.51
CA LEU A 241 18.85 16.04 16.73
C LEU A 241 20.17 15.31 16.56
N LEU A 242 20.57 14.43 17.47
CA LEU A 242 21.86 13.72 17.40
C LEU A 242 21.74 12.35 16.73
N ARG A 243 20.57 11.71 16.81
CA ARG A 243 20.34 10.36 16.27
C ARG A 243 19.68 10.35 14.90
N THR A 244 19.25 11.50 14.39
CA THR A 244 18.77 11.62 13.02
C THR A 244 19.80 11.13 12.01
N GLU A 245 19.33 10.53 10.91
CA GLU A 245 20.17 10.18 9.77
C GLU A 245 20.87 11.40 9.16
N PHE A 246 20.24 12.58 9.28
CA PHE A 246 20.86 13.85 8.92
C PHE A 246 22.12 14.13 9.75
N HIS A 247 22.03 14.05 11.08
CA HIS A 247 23.16 14.32 11.96
C HIS A 247 24.28 13.29 11.81
N LYS A 248 23.95 12.01 11.68
CA LYS A 248 24.95 10.97 11.40
C LYS A 248 25.72 11.27 10.11
N LYS A 249 25.01 11.59 9.02
CA LYS A 249 25.63 11.95 7.72
C LYS A 249 26.44 13.25 7.82
N PHE A 250 25.95 14.24 8.57
CA PHE A 250 26.67 15.48 8.84
C PHE A 250 27.99 15.19 9.55
N MET A 251 27.98 14.37 10.61
CA MET A 251 29.20 14.01 11.34
C MET A 251 30.17 13.21 10.48
N THR A 252 29.71 12.22 9.72
CA THR A 252 30.57 11.49 8.78
C THR A 252 31.18 12.39 7.70
N LYS A 253 30.45 13.43 7.25
CA LYS A 253 30.93 14.35 6.22
C LYS A 253 31.97 15.34 6.73
N PHE A 254 31.74 15.91 7.92
CA PHE A 254 32.57 17.01 8.44
C PHE A 254 33.61 16.58 9.47
N ILE A 255 33.44 15.41 10.09
CA ILE A 255 34.41 14.79 10.97
C ILE A 255 35.01 13.59 10.25
N LYS A 256 36.14 13.80 9.59
CA LYS A 256 36.99 12.69 9.13
C LYS A 256 37.62 12.06 10.37
N VAL A 257 37.07 10.95 10.84
CA VAL A 257 37.81 10.09 11.76
C VAL A 257 39.01 9.58 10.98
N CYS A 258 40.18 10.17 11.24
CA CYS A 258 41.45 9.65 10.77
C CYS A 258 41.60 8.28 11.44
N ALA A 259 41.18 7.22 10.75
CA ALA A 259 41.48 5.87 11.15
C ALA A 259 42.99 5.69 10.97
N THR A 260 43.77 6.12 11.96
CA THR A 260 45.13 5.65 12.16
C THR A 260 45.02 4.15 12.37
N ILE A 261 45.21 3.41 11.29
CA ILE A 261 45.60 2.01 11.32
C ILE A 261 46.86 1.99 12.19
N SER A 262 46.72 1.64 13.47
CA SER A 262 47.82 1.38 14.38
C SER A 262 48.49 0.06 13.97
N GLY A 263 49.14 0.10 12.81
CA GLY A 263 50.10 -0.90 12.36
C GLY A 263 51.42 -0.62 13.06
N ARG A 264 51.76 -1.52 13.98
CA ARG A 264 53.04 -1.65 14.69
C ARG A 264 54.23 -1.12 13.88
N ARG A 265 54.94 -0.14 14.44
CA ARG A 265 56.38 0.00 14.24
C ARG A 265 57.02 0.30 15.59
N TRP A 266 57.56 -0.75 16.21
CA TRP A 266 58.68 -0.56 17.12
C TRP A 266 59.85 -0.11 16.26
N SER A 267 60.22 1.17 16.39
CA SER A 267 61.53 1.66 16.01
C SER A 267 62.11 2.31 17.26
N SER A 268 63.00 1.58 17.90
CA SER A 268 63.89 2.02 18.96
C SER A 268 64.62 3.29 18.51
N LEU A 269 64.28 4.43 19.11
CA LEU A 269 65.16 5.60 19.12
C LEU A 269 66.01 5.54 20.39
N THR A 270 67.21 4.97 20.22
CA THR A 270 68.37 5.35 21.02
C THR A 270 68.81 6.75 20.58
N THR A 271 68.61 7.75 21.42
CA THR A 271 69.42 8.98 21.36
C THR A 271 69.79 9.39 22.77
N SER A 272 71.08 9.24 23.04
CA SER A 272 71.81 9.63 24.23
C SER A 272 71.69 11.13 24.50
N LEU A 273 71.47 11.49 25.77
CA LEU A 273 71.78 12.81 26.31
C LEU A 273 73.29 13.05 26.20
N GLN A 274 73.69 14.12 25.51
CA GLN A 274 74.61 15.14 26.03
C GLN A 274 74.46 16.43 25.23
#